data_AF-A0A349BBE4-F1
#
_entry.id   AF-A0A349BBE4-F1
#
_cell.length_a   1.000
_cell.length_b   1.000
_cell.length_c   1.000
_cell.angle_alpha   90.00
_cell.angle_beta   90.00
_cell.angle_gamma   90.00
#
_symmetry.space_group_name_H-M   'P 1'
#
loop_
_entity.id
_entity.type
_entity.pdbx_description
1 polymer ?
#
loop_
_entity_poly.entity_id
_entity_poly.type
_entity_poly.pdbx_seq_one_letter_code
_entity_poly.pdbx_strand_id
1 'polypeptide(L)' 'LPAHRGEEVSASVADGPQSRMFAQAHNRMHAMIGLFRWLVEIEAIQ' A
#
# COMPACT_ATOMS: atom_id res chain seq x y z
N LEU A 1 -8.73 -1.09 -0.32
CA LEU A 1 -9.04 0.34 -0.13
C LEU A 1 -9.33 0.96 -1.50
N PRO A 2 -10.59 1.36 -1.74
CA PRO A 2 -11.72 1.24 -0.79
C PRO A 2 -12.00 -0.22 -0.39
N ALA A 3 -12.65 -0.41 0.76
CA ALA A 3 -13.12 -1.70 1.21
C ALA A 3 -14.48 -1.51 1.91
N HIS A 4 -15.51 -2.26 1.50
CA HIS A 4 -16.85 -2.24 2.07
C HIS A 4 -16.94 -3.30 3.17
N ARG A 5 -17.09 -2.82 4.41
CA ARG A 5 -17.23 -3.70 5.57
C ARG A 5 -18.56 -4.44 5.50
N GLY A 6 -18.54 -5.74 5.72
CA GLY A 6 -19.72 -6.60 5.67
C GLY A 6 -20.02 -7.18 4.28
N GLU A 7 -19.31 -6.75 3.24
CA GLU A 7 -19.43 -7.31 1.89
C GLU A 7 -18.22 -8.21 1.59
N GLU A 8 -17.11 -7.64 1.12
CA GLU A 8 -15.90 -8.42 0.81
C GLU A 8 -15.05 -8.74 2.05
N VAL A 9 -15.24 -8.01 3.16
CA VAL A 9 -14.50 -8.21 4.40
C VAL A 9 -15.35 -7.87 5.61
N SER A 10 -15.38 -8.75 6.63
CA SER A 10 -16.08 -8.45 7.87
C SER A 10 -15.37 -7.32 8.64
N ALA A 11 -16.13 -6.53 9.42
CA ALA A 11 -15.54 -5.48 10.26
C ALA A 11 -14.53 -6.03 11.27
N SER A 12 -14.79 -7.21 11.85
CA SER A 12 -13.90 -7.84 12.82
C SER A 12 -12.54 -8.24 12.25
N VAL A 13 -12.48 -8.58 10.95
CA VAL A 13 -11.22 -8.86 10.25
C VAL A 13 -10.57 -7.56 9.78
N ALA A 14 -11.35 -6.64 9.21
CA ALA A 14 -10.87 -5.37 8.70
C ALA A 14 -10.18 -4.52 9.79
N ASP A 15 -10.77 -4.47 10.98
CA ASP A 15 -10.29 -3.63 12.10
C ASP A 15 -9.63 -4.48 13.21
N GLY A 16 -9.46 -5.78 12.97
CA GLY A 16 -8.85 -6.72 13.91
C GLY A 16 -7.31 -6.65 13.97
N PRO A 17 -6.69 -7.34 14.96
CA PRO A 17 -5.25 -7.24 15.23
C PRO A 17 -4.35 -7.77 14.10
N GLN A 18 -4.90 -8.61 13.21
CA GLN A 18 -4.18 -9.13 12.05
C GLN A 18 -4.27 -8.22 10.82
N SER A 19 -5.13 -7.19 10.85
CA SER A 19 -5.31 -6.28 9.73
C SER A 19 -4.06 -5.43 9.52
N ARG A 20 -3.60 -5.38 8.26
CA ARG A 20 -2.50 -4.50 7.84
C ARG A 20 -2.93 -3.50 6.78
N MET A 21 -4.23 -3.33 6.55
CA MET A 21 -4.72 -2.57 5.39
C MET A 21 -4.24 -1.10 5.38
N PHE A 22 -4.16 -0.46 6.55
CA PHE A 22 -3.69 0.92 6.65
C PHE A 22 -2.18 1.03 6.47
N ALA A 23 -1.40 0.10 7.06
CA ALA A 23 0.05 0.03 6.83
C ALA A 23 0.36 -0.24 5.34
N GLN A 24 -0.38 -1.16 4.71
CA GLN A 24 -0.28 -1.45 3.29
C GLN A 24 -0.62 -0.21 2.44
N ALA A 25 -1.65 0.55 2.81
CA ALA A 25 -2.03 1.77 2.10
C ALA A 25 -0.95 2.87 2.21
N HIS A 26 -0.39 3.09 3.41
CA HIS A 26 0.74 3.99 3.62
C HIS A 26 1.93 3.56 2.75
N ASN A 27 2.27 2.27 2.75
CA ASN A 27 3.40 1.74 1.99
C ASN A 27 3.31 1.97 0.47
N ARG A 28 2.13 2.30 -0.07
CA ARG A 28 2.01 2.75 -1.47
C ARG A 28 2.89 3.98 -1.74
N MET A 29 2.90 4.96 -0.84
CA MET A 29 3.73 6.16 -0.99
C MET A 29 5.23 5.80 -1.01
N HIS A 30 5.68 5.01 -0.03
CA HIS A 30 7.09 4.61 0.05
C HIS A 30 7.54 3.77 -1.14
N ALA A 31 6.69 2.85 -1.60
CA ALA A 31 6.95 2.06 -2.81
C ALA A 31 7.07 2.95 -4.05
N MET A 32 6.19 3.95 -4.21
CA MET A 32 6.27 4.89 -5.33
C MET A 32 7.52 5.78 -5.26
N ILE A 33 7.90 6.28 -4.07
CA ILE A 33 9.15 7.03 -3.89
C ILE A 33 10.36 6.18 -4.31
N GLY A 34 10.42 4.92 -3.87
CA GLY A 34 11.49 4.00 -4.25
C GLY A 34 11.52 3.74 -5.76
N LEU A 35 10.37 3.52 -6.37
CA LEU A 35 10.24 3.30 -7.81
C LEU A 35 10.69 4.53 -8.61
N PHE A 36 10.21 5.73 -8.27
CA PHE A 36 10.60 6.96 -8.97
C PHE A 36 12.09 7.23 -8.84
N ARG A 37 12.66 7.05 -7.65
CA ARG A 37 14.11 7.15 -7.46
C ARG A 37 14.87 6.19 -8.38
N TRP A 38 14.45 4.92 -8.41
CA TRP A 38 15.09 3.90 -9.24
C TRP A 38 15.02 4.24 -10.74
N LEU A 39 13.87 4.71 -11.23
CA LEU A 39 13.69 5.10 -12.63
C LEU A 39 14.58 6.30 -13.01
N VAL A 40 14.64 7.33 -12.15
CA VAL A 40 15.48 8.50 -12.39
C VAL A 40 16.97 8.15 -12.37
N GLU A 41 17.39 7.28 -11.46
CA GLU A 41 18.79 6.82 -11.40
C GLU A 41 19.18 5.97 -12.61
N ILE A 42 18.26 5.18 -13.18
CA ILE A 42 18.50 4.44 -14.42
C ILE A 42 18.72 5.36 -15.62
N GLU A 43 17.91 6.41 -15.78
CA GLU A 43 18.11 7.37 -16.87
C GLU A 43 19.44 8.11 -16.74
N ALA A 44 19.93 8.37 -15.54
CA ALA A 44 21.22 9.03 -15.33
C ALA A 44 22.45 8.15 -15.69
N ILE A 45 22.27 6.84 -15.88
CA ILE A 45 23.34 5.88 -16.21
C ILE A 45 23.33 5.50 -17.72
N GLN A 46 22.27 5.85 -18.45
CA GLN A 46 22.17 5.71 -19.91
C GLN A 46 22.83 6.90 -20.62
#